data_AF-A0A535B9R3-F1
#
_entry.id   AF-A0A535B9R3-F1
#
_cell.length_a   1.000
_cell.length_b   1.000
_cell.length_c   1.000
_cell.angle_alpha   90.00
_cell.angle_beta   90.00
_cell.angle_gamma   90.00
#
_symmetry.space_group_name_H-M   'P 1'
#
loop_
_entity.id
_entity.type
_entity.pdbx_description
1 polymer ?
#
loop_
_entity_poly.entity_id
_entity_poly.type
_entity_poly.pdbx_seq_one_letter_code
_entity_poly.pdbx_strand_id
1 'polypeptide(L)'
;MPNARAPFKARQTAFRVNSTRAHPWLKRNPVRITEVRIRPTNAGRVKARVSITINNSFMIRDLKVIRLKRGYFVQFPRKRQPDSSYAEIAVPINAEARSMIEEAAFAEFEKVTGEHTAR
;
A
#
# COMPACT_ATOMS: atom_id res chain seq x y z
N MET A 1 -11.77 -14.48 -44.95
CA MET A 1 -12.20 -14.79 -43.57
C MET A 1 -10.97 -14.84 -42.67
N PRO A 2 -10.71 -13.88 -41.76
CA PRO A 2 -9.53 -13.93 -40.90
C PRO A 2 -9.81 -14.71 -39.61
N ASN A 3 -8.86 -15.57 -39.29
CA ASN A 3 -8.87 -16.57 -38.21
C ASN A 3 -8.65 -15.89 -36.84
N ALA A 4 -9.66 -15.89 -35.97
CA ALA A 4 -9.57 -15.34 -34.62
C ALA A 4 -8.91 -16.38 -33.68
N ARG A 5 -7.62 -16.23 -33.40
CA ARG A 5 -7.00 -16.92 -32.26
C ARG A 5 -7.64 -16.41 -30.98
N ALA A 6 -8.31 -17.29 -30.25
CA ALA A 6 -8.87 -16.98 -28.94
C ALA A 6 -7.78 -16.44 -28.00
N PRO A 7 -8.07 -15.42 -27.16
CA PRO A 7 -7.08 -14.86 -26.26
C PRO A 7 -6.64 -15.91 -25.23
N PHE A 8 -5.33 -16.03 -25.05
CA PHE A 8 -4.72 -16.83 -23.98
C PHE A 8 -5.22 -16.31 -22.64
N LYS A 9 -6.23 -16.98 -22.05
CA LYS A 9 -6.66 -16.73 -20.68
C LYS A 9 -5.59 -17.29 -19.75
N ALA A 10 -4.58 -16.48 -19.44
CA ALA A 10 -3.64 -16.78 -18.37
C ALA A 10 -4.46 -16.99 -17.09
N ARG A 11 -4.67 -18.24 -16.69
CA ARG A 11 -5.19 -18.57 -15.36
C ARG A 11 -4.14 -18.08 -14.38
N GLN A 12 -4.45 -17.04 -13.61
CA GLN A 12 -3.65 -16.71 -12.42
C GLN A 12 -3.81 -17.86 -11.41
N THR A 13 -3.02 -18.90 -11.56
CA THR A 13 -2.80 -19.89 -10.49
C THR A 13 -1.87 -19.23 -9.48
N ALA A 14 -2.45 -18.50 -8.52
CA ALA A 14 -1.71 -18.03 -7.37
C ALA A 14 -1.29 -19.25 -6.53
N PHE A 15 -0.05 -19.72 -6.70
CA PHE A 15 0.54 -20.69 -5.80
C PHE A 15 0.87 -19.96 -4.49
N ARG A 16 -0.03 -20.04 -3.50
CA ARG A 16 0.35 -19.76 -2.12
C ARG A 16 1.44 -20.76 -1.74
N VAL A 17 2.65 -20.27 -1.47
CA VAL A 17 3.73 -21.10 -0.91
C VAL A 17 3.17 -21.75 0.35
N ASN A 18 3.03 -23.08 0.33
CA ASN A 18 2.37 -23.82 1.40
C ASN A 18 3.23 -23.73 2.68
N SER A 19 2.75 -22.98 3.67
CA SER A 19 3.52 -22.61 4.86
C SER A 19 3.90 -23.81 5.74
N THR A 20 3.26 -24.97 5.54
CA THR A 20 3.61 -26.24 6.21
C THR A 20 4.97 -26.80 5.81
N ARG A 21 5.54 -26.40 4.66
CA ARG A 21 6.95 -26.67 4.28
C ARG A 21 7.77 -25.39 4.11
N ALA A 22 7.28 -24.27 4.63
CA ALA A 22 7.99 -23.01 4.52
C ALA A 22 9.19 -22.99 5.47
N HIS A 23 10.34 -22.55 4.93
CA HIS A 23 11.58 -22.38 5.68
C HIS A 23 11.33 -21.50 6.91
N PRO A 24 11.98 -21.73 8.07
CA PRO A 24 11.74 -20.98 9.31
C PRO A 24 11.67 -19.45 9.19
N TRP A 25 12.37 -18.83 8.24
CA TRP A 25 12.33 -17.37 8.01
C TRP A 25 10.98 -16.87 7.45
N LEU A 26 10.19 -17.75 6.81
CA LEU A 26 8.83 -17.46 6.33
C LEU A 26 7.77 -17.50 7.45
N LYS A 27 8.11 -18.00 8.66
CA LYS A 27 7.18 -18.10 9.80
C LYS A 27 7.07 -16.81 10.62
N ARG A 28 7.96 -15.83 10.41
CA ARG A 28 7.90 -14.51 11.07
C ARG A 28 7.20 -13.52 10.16
N ASN A 29 6.39 -12.61 10.73
CA ASN A 29 5.88 -11.48 9.95
C ASN A 29 7.09 -10.61 9.55
N PRO A 30 7.49 -10.59 8.27
CA PRO A 30 8.82 -10.10 7.90
C PRO A 30 8.82 -8.61 7.59
N VAL A 31 7.67 -7.92 7.64
CA VAL A 31 7.54 -6.53 7.19
C VAL A 31 7.90 -5.58 8.33
N ARG A 32 8.94 -4.77 8.13
CA ARG A 32 9.30 -3.64 9.01
C ARG A 32 9.39 -2.37 8.19
N ILE A 33 8.74 -1.30 8.64
CA ILE A 33 8.89 0.02 8.02
C ILE A 33 10.17 0.65 8.55
N THR A 34 11.11 0.90 7.66
CA THR A 34 12.45 1.38 8.01
C THR A 34 12.66 2.84 7.67
N GLU A 35 11.83 3.41 6.79
CA GLU A 35 11.84 4.82 6.45
C GLU A 35 10.45 5.26 6.01
N VAL A 36 10.06 6.48 6.39
CA VAL A 36 8.84 7.14 5.94
C VAL A 36 9.20 8.54 5.45
N ARG A 37 8.76 8.88 4.23
CA ARG A 37 8.94 10.21 3.65
C ARG A 37 7.59 10.86 3.42
N ILE A 38 7.37 12.00 4.07
CA ILE A 38 6.15 12.81 3.95
C ILE A 38 6.40 13.98 3.00
N ARG A 39 5.48 14.17 2.06
CA ARG A 39 5.38 15.39 1.24
C ARG A 39 4.00 16.01 1.46
N PRO A 40 3.88 17.01 2.35
CA PRO A 40 2.62 17.71 2.58
C PRO A 40 2.08 18.31 1.29
N THR A 41 0.76 18.47 1.24
CA THR A 41 0.08 19.11 0.11
C THR A 41 -1.08 19.94 0.63
N ASN A 42 -1.31 21.08 -0.01
CA ASN A 42 -2.44 21.97 0.28
C ASN A 42 -3.70 21.60 -0.54
N ALA A 43 -3.72 20.42 -1.18
CA ALA A 43 -4.74 20.02 -2.13
C ALA A 43 -5.94 19.32 -1.48
N GLY A 44 -6.87 20.10 -0.94
CA GLY A 44 -8.21 19.65 -0.58
C GLY A 44 -8.23 18.47 0.40
N ARG A 45 -8.74 17.31 -0.05
CA ARG A 45 -8.86 16.10 0.80
C ARG A 45 -7.53 15.39 1.03
N VAL A 46 -6.57 15.52 0.12
CA VAL A 46 -5.26 14.88 0.27
C VAL A 46 -4.38 15.83 1.06
N LYS A 47 -3.84 15.36 2.19
CA LYS A 47 -3.03 16.15 3.10
C LYS A 47 -1.53 15.92 2.92
N ALA A 48 -1.15 14.70 2.52
CA ALA A 48 0.23 14.40 2.16
C ALA A 48 0.30 13.24 1.17
N ARG A 49 1.38 13.23 0.38
CA ARG A 49 1.88 12.02 -0.27
C ARG A 49 2.96 11.39 0.60
N VAL A 50 2.92 10.07 0.71
CA VAL A 50 3.80 9.28 1.57
C VAL A 50 4.54 8.25 0.74
N SER A 51 5.81 8.07 1.02
CA SER A 51 6.61 6.94 0.53
C SER A 51 7.18 6.19 1.71
N ILE A 52 7.12 4.86 1.68
CA ILE A 52 7.61 3.99 2.75
C ILE A 52 8.69 3.06 2.21
N THR A 53 9.73 2.83 3.01
CA THR A 53 10.74 1.80 2.75
C THR A 53 10.53 0.66 3.74
N ILE A 54 10.48 -0.56 3.22
CA ILE A 54 10.30 -1.81 3.95
C ILE A 54 11.63 -2.55 3.99
N ASN A 55 12.03 -2.98 5.19
CA ASN A 55 13.24 -3.76 5.45
C ASN A 55 14.52 -3.19 4.81
N ASN A 56 14.63 -1.86 4.69
CA ASN A 56 15.72 -1.17 4.00
C ASN A 56 15.97 -1.65 2.55
N SER A 57 15.01 -2.36 1.95
CA SER A 57 15.23 -3.13 0.71
C SER A 57 14.19 -2.84 -0.37
N PHE A 58 12.99 -2.40 0.01
CA PHE A 58 11.89 -2.19 -0.93
C PHE A 58 11.13 -0.91 -0.63
N MET A 59 10.90 -0.06 -1.62
CA MET A 59 10.17 1.20 -1.43
C MET A 59 8.84 1.20 -2.18
N ILE A 60 7.78 1.59 -1.47
CA ILE A 60 6.46 1.84 -2.03
C ILE A 60 6.24 3.35 -2.05
N ARG A 61 5.91 3.90 -3.23
CA ARG A 61 5.63 5.33 -3.44
C ARG A 61 4.13 5.58 -3.61
N ASP A 62 3.75 6.84 -3.51
CA ASP A 62 2.40 7.34 -3.79
C ASP A 62 1.29 6.80 -2.87
N LEU A 63 1.64 6.49 -1.61
CA LEU A 63 0.64 6.44 -0.54
C LEU A 63 0.12 7.85 -0.28
N LYS A 64 -1.09 7.97 0.26
CA LYS A 64 -1.71 9.27 0.52
C LYS A 64 -2.34 9.30 1.90
N VAL A 65 -2.05 10.35 2.67
CA VAL A 65 -2.84 10.70 3.85
C VAL A 65 -4.01 11.55 3.38
N ILE A 66 -5.23 11.08 3.64
CA ILE A 66 -6.47 11.72 3.22
C ILE A 66 -7.28 12.08 4.45
N ARG A 67 -7.78 13.32 4.50
CA ARG A 67 -8.74 13.76 5.52
C ARG A 67 -10.16 13.67 4.96
N LEU A 68 -10.99 12.87 5.63
CA LEU A 68 -12.42 12.79 5.39
C LEU A 68 -13.17 13.40 6.59
N LYS A 69 -14.51 13.47 6.50
CA LYS A 69 -15.35 13.96 7.62
C LYS A 69 -15.19 13.12 8.90
N ARG A 70 -14.87 11.83 8.75
CA ARG A 70 -14.72 10.84 9.83
C ARG A 70 -13.26 10.60 10.24
N GLY A 71 -12.36 11.55 10.00
CA GLY A 71 -10.95 11.44 10.38
C GLY A 71 -9.99 11.19 9.21
N TYR A 72 -8.77 10.79 9.55
CA TYR A 72 -7.66 10.59 8.63
C TYR A 72 -7.52 9.13 8.21
N PHE A 73 -7.19 8.90 6.94
CA PHE A 73 -7.03 7.56 6.37
C PHE A 73 -5.80 7.52 5.46
N VAL A 74 -5.08 6.40 5.47
CA VAL A 74 -4.04 6.12 4.49
C VAL A 74 -4.65 5.39 3.29
N GLN A 75 -4.50 6.00 2.12
CA GLN A 75 -4.84 5.36 0.86
C GLN A 75 -3.58 4.79 0.22
N PHE A 76 -3.66 3.51 -0.12
CA PHE A 76 -2.61 2.79 -0.83
C PHE A 76 -2.51 3.22 -2.31
N PRO A 77 -1.35 2.99 -2.95
CA PRO A 77 -1.14 3.38 -4.34
C PRO A 77 -2.08 2.59 -5.25
N ARG A 78 -2.76 3.29 -6.14
CA ARG A 78 -3.72 2.71 -7.08
C ARG A 78 -3.52 3.28 -8.48
N LYS A 79 -3.67 2.44 -9.50
CA LYS A 79 -3.53 2.80 -10.91
C LYS A 79 -4.88 2.67 -11.61
N ARG A 80 -5.19 3.64 -12.48
CA ARG A 80 -6.34 3.54 -13.37
C ARG A 80 -6.03 2.51 -14.47
N GLN A 81 -6.93 1.56 -14.65
CA GLN A 81 -6.90 0.56 -15.71
C GLN A 81 -7.50 1.11 -17.01
N PRO A 82 -7.25 0.46 -18.17
CA PRO A 82 -7.84 0.85 -19.45
C PRO A 82 -9.38 0.82 -19.45
N ASP A 83 -9.98 -0.08 -18.65
CA ASP A 83 -11.42 -0.21 -18.44
C ASP A 83 -12.01 0.87 -17.50
N SER A 84 -11.22 1.91 -17.15
CA SER A 84 -11.56 2.96 -16.19
C SER A 84 -11.74 2.51 -14.74
N SER A 85 -11.50 1.24 -14.41
CA SER A 85 -11.45 0.77 -13.02
C SER A 85 -10.15 1.21 -12.34
N TYR A 86 -10.09 1.11 -11.01
CA TYR A 86 -8.86 1.34 -10.25
C TYR A 86 -8.41 0.05 -9.58
N ALA A 87 -7.16 -0.34 -9.82
CA ALA A 87 -6.52 -1.44 -9.11
C ALA A 87 -5.50 -0.87 -8.13
N GLU A 88 -5.51 -1.38 -6.89
CA GLU A 88 -4.45 -1.10 -5.93
C GLU A 88 -3.18 -1.83 -6.38
N ILE A 89 -2.07 -1.08 -6.46
CA ILE A 89 -0.76 -1.58 -6.90
C ILE A 89 -0.07 -2.32 -5.75
N ALA A 90 -0.23 -1.79 -4.53
CA ALA A 90 0.40 -2.34 -3.34
C ALA A 90 -0.63 -2.37 -2.21
N VAL A 91 -0.88 -3.56 -1.66
CA VAL A 91 -1.85 -3.78 -0.58
C VAL A 91 -1.24 -4.65 0.50
N PRO A 92 -1.41 -4.31 1.79
CA PRO A 92 -1.04 -5.21 2.88
C PRO A 92 -2.00 -6.41 2.88
N ILE A 93 -1.45 -7.61 3.05
CA ILE A 93 -2.24 -8.85 3.03
C ILE A 93 -2.94 -9.11 4.37
N ASN A 94 -2.30 -8.71 5.48
CA ASN A 94 -2.82 -8.92 6.83
C ASN A 94 -3.05 -7.59 7.56
N ALA A 95 -3.88 -7.63 8.59
CA ALA A 95 -4.25 -6.46 9.39
C ALA A 95 -3.05 -5.86 10.11
N GLU A 96 -2.13 -6.69 10.60
CA GLU A 96 -0.92 -6.25 11.30
C GLU A 96 -0.02 -5.36 10.43
N ALA A 97 0.27 -5.78 9.18
CA ALA A 97 1.04 -4.97 8.24
C ALA A 97 0.29 -3.69 7.84
N ARG A 98 -1.04 -3.74 7.74
CA ARG A 98 -1.84 -2.54 7.49
C ARG A 98 -1.69 -1.53 8.63
N SER A 99 -1.90 -1.96 9.88
CA SER A 99 -1.76 -1.10 11.05
C SER A 99 -0.35 -0.52 11.16
N MET A 100 0.68 -1.34 10.95
CA MET A 100 2.07 -0.88 10.99
C MET A 100 2.35 0.22 9.95
N ILE A 101 1.84 0.09 8.73
CA ILE A 101 1.99 1.11 7.68
C ILE A 101 1.20 2.38 8.05
N GLU A 102 -0.04 2.22 8.52
CA GLU A 102 -0.90 3.35 8.90
C GLU A 102 -0.27 4.16 10.05
N GLU A 103 0.14 3.49 11.12
CA GLU A 103 0.77 4.11 12.30
C GLU A 103 2.07 4.82 11.93
N ALA A 104 2.95 4.17 11.15
CA ALA A 104 4.20 4.78 10.71
C ALA A 104 3.98 6.01 9.83
N ALA A 105 3.01 5.95 8.91
CA ALA A 105 2.67 7.07 8.04
C ALA A 105 2.05 8.24 8.81
N PHE A 106 1.15 7.95 9.75
CA PHE A 106 0.52 8.97 10.58
C PHE A 106 1.51 9.61 11.53
N ALA A 107 2.28 8.84 12.29
CA ALA A 107 3.27 9.37 13.23
C ALA A 107 4.25 10.34 12.55
N GLU A 108 4.74 10.01 11.36
CA GLU A 108 5.64 10.91 10.63
C GLU A 108 4.90 12.12 10.03
N PHE A 109 3.66 11.94 9.59
CA PHE A 109 2.83 13.03 9.10
C PHE A 109 2.52 14.06 10.21
N GLU A 110 2.17 13.61 11.42
CA GLU A 110 1.91 14.49 12.56
C GLU A 110 3.17 15.30 12.92
N LYS A 111 4.35 14.67 12.95
CA LYS A 111 5.62 15.37 13.21
C LYS A 111 5.91 16.46 12.17
N VAL A 112 5.69 16.17 10.90
CA VAL A 112 6.03 17.09 9.79
C VAL A 112 5.02 18.23 9.67
N THR A 113 3.74 17.99 9.99
CA THR A 113 2.66 18.96 9.75
C THR A 113 2.10 19.61 11.02
N GLY A 114 2.33 19.01 12.19
CA GLY A 114 1.70 19.40 13.45
C GLY A 114 0.21 19.09 13.54
N GLU A 115 -0.40 18.49 12.51
CA GLU A 115 -1.80 18.06 12.56
C GLU A 115 -1.93 16.77 13.36
N HIS A 116 -2.88 16.68 14.29
CA HIS A 116 -3.20 15.43 14.97
C HIS A 116 -4.16 14.57 14.15
N THR A 117 -3.77 13.32 13.93
CA THR A 117 -4.50 12.29 13.17
C THR A 117 -5.24 11.31 14.09
N ALA A 118 -5.91 11.84 15.12
CA ALA A 118 -6.82 11.04 15.94
C ALA A 118 -7.96 10.46 15.10
N ARG A 119 -8.28 9.18 15.32
CA ARG A 119 -9.37 8.44 14.65
C ARG A 119 -10.74 8.83 15.18
#